data_AF-A0A7L0R1P8-F1
#
_entry.id   AF-A0A7L0R1P8-F1
#
_cell.length_a   1.000
_cell.length_b   1.000
_cell.length_c   1.000
_cell.angle_alpha   90.00
_cell.angle_beta   90.00
_cell.angle_gamma   90.00
#
_symmetry.space_group_name_H-M   'P 1'
#
loop_
_entity.id
_entity.type
_entity.pdbx_description
1 polymer ?
#
loop_
_entity_poly.entity_id
_entity_poly.type
_entity_poly.pdbx_seq_one_letter_code
_entity_poly.pdbx_strand_id
1 'polypeptide(L)'
;MAQSVVYADLKFAARPLSTAHDDDDSPYENVSPLGPVTAEPSPGRWTQPWRVPTGLLVASLLLLLLLLVAVVALGACHWQVTRSLQDSSREHQAEQDRLSQELRAQEQSLEQTQRELAWAREELQRAWHEGNISQLELKSRNGELGHAQQKLAVLQEELQVVQGKLNTSERAVSSLSACVNTDCCPWGWVLFKSKCLYISVTNKTWEKSEEDCEGRFAQLLVQDE
;
A
#
# COMPACT_ATOMS: atom_id res chain seq x y z
N MET A 1 26.68 -4.18 -15.08
CA MET A 1 26.25 -4.05 -16.48
C MET A 1 25.01 -3.16 -16.48
N ALA A 2 25.17 -1.86 -16.72
CA ALA A 2 24.06 -0.91 -16.75
C ALA A 2 23.86 -0.49 -18.21
N GLN A 3 22.68 -0.77 -18.77
CA GLN A 3 22.32 -0.31 -20.11
C GLN A 3 21.76 1.11 -19.99
N SER A 4 22.47 2.08 -20.56
CA SER A 4 22.04 3.48 -20.67
C SER A 4 21.00 3.59 -21.78
N VAL A 5 19.79 4.03 -21.43
CA VAL A 5 18.74 4.34 -22.41
C VAL A 5 18.85 5.83 -22.76
N VAL A 6 19.22 6.10 -24.01
CA VAL A 6 19.25 7.45 -24.59
C VAL A 6 17.88 7.73 -25.19
N TYR A 7 17.12 8.65 -24.60
CA TYR A 7 15.91 9.17 -25.22
C TYR A 7 16.29 10.24 -26.25
N ALA A 8 15.85 10.06 -27.50
CA ALA A 8 15.94 11.07 -28.53
C ALA A 8 14.78 12.07 -28.37
N ASP A 9 15.10 13.30 -27.99
CA ASP A 9 14.16 14.42 -27.93
C ASP A 9 13.98 15.00 -29.35
N LEU A 10 12.84 14.71 -29.98
CA LEU A 10 12.48 15.27 -31.29
C LEU A 10 11.77 16.61 -31.08
N LYS A 11 12.57 17.68 -30.97
CA LYS A 11 12.09 19.06 -31.08
C LYS A 11 11.73 19.36 -32.53
N PHE A 12 10.43 19.49 -32.82
CA PHE A 12 9.97 20.07 -34.07
C PHE A 12 10.22 21.58 -34.04
N ALA A 13 11.16 22.03 -34.86
CA ALA A 13 11.38 23.44 -35.14
C ALA A 13 10.16 23.99 -35.89
N ALA A 14 9.40 24.88 -35.25
CA ALA A 14 8.43 25.71 -35.94
C ALA A 14 9.19 26.67 -36.86
N ARG A 15 9.06 26.49 -38.18
CA ARG A 15 9.50 27.49 -39.15
C ARG A 15 8.38 28.53 -39.30
N PRO A 16 8.66 29.83 -39.08
CA PRO A 16 7.70 30.88 -39.37
C PRO A 16 7.84 31.29 -40.85
N LEU A 17 6.75 31.23 -41.61
CA LEU A 17 6.54 31.95 -42.88
C LEU A 17 5.10 31.66 -43.33
N SER A 18 4.23 32.60 -43.69
CA SER A 18 4.20 34.05 -43.65
C SER A 18 2.75 34.46 -43.91
N THR A 19 2.33 35.54 -43.25
CA THR A 19 1.43 36.59 -43.77
C THR A 19 0.12 36.17 -44.43
N ALA A 20 -0.97 36.27 -43.66
CA ALA A 20 -2.22 36.82 -44.17
C ALA A 20 -2.40 38.21 -43.53
N HIS A 21 -2.32 39.28 -44.32
CA HIS A 21 -3.27 40.39 -44.24
C HIS A 21 -3.10 41.30 -45.45
N ASP A 22 -4.22 41.64 -46.05
CA ASP A 22 -4.44 42.66 -47.06
C ASP A 22 -3.80 44.00 -46.68
N ASP A 23 -3.26 44.70 -47.66
CA ASP A 23 -3.80 45.98 -48.13
C ASP A 23 -2.84 46.58 -49.18
N ASP A 24 -3.46 47.16 -50.22
CA ASP A 24 -2.93 48.20 -51.10
C ASP A 24 -1.53 48.01 -51.70
N ASP A 25 -1.46 47.87 -53.03
CA ASP A 25 -1.00 48.96 -53.91
C ASP A 25 -0.75 48.39 -55.32
N SER A 26 -1.46 48.95 -56.30
CA SER A 26 -1.22 48.73 -57.73
C SER A 26 -0.12 49.70 -58.14
N PRO A 27 0.96 49.29 -58.84
CA PRO A 27 1.02 49.63 -60.28
C PRO A 27 1.99 48.78 -61.14
N TYR A 28 1.73 48.79 -62.45
CA TYR A 28 2.65 48.92 -63.62
C TYR A 28 1.95 48.24 -64.81
N GLU A 29 1.28 49.03 -65.65
CA GLU A 29 1.82 49.80 -66.79
C GLU A 29 1.98 48.96 -68.05
N ASN A 30 1.37 49.49 -69.11
CA ASN A 30 1.68 49.38 -70.55
C ASN A 30 0.46 50.04 -71.24
N VAL A 31 0.50 51.12 -72.04
CA VAL A 31 1.56 51.85 -72.76
C VAL A 31 0.97 53.24 -73.14
N SER A 32 1.79 54.30 -73.14
CA SER A 32 1.58 55.66 -73.70
C SER A 32 1.43 55.65 -75.26
N PRO A 33 1.24 56.77 -76.01
CA PRO A 33 1.30 58.20 -75.65
C PRO A 33 0.28 59.17 -76.30
N LEU A 34 0.25 60.39 -75.73
CA LEU A 34 0.05 61.75 -76.28
C LEU A 34 -0.57 61.97 -77.68
N GLY A 35 -1.52 62.91 -77.75
CA GLY A 35 -2.10 63.48 -78.97
C GLY A 35 -1.12 64.29 -79.84
N PRO A 36 -1.56 64.72 -81.04
CA PRO A 36 -1.98 66.13 -81.18
C PRO A 36 -3.08 66.44 -82.23
N VAL A 37 -3.65 67.64 -82.09
CA VAL A 37 -4.03 68.63 -83.13
C VAL A 37 -5.29 68.43 -83.99
N THR A 38 -6.18 69.41 -83.78
CA THR A 38 -7.18 70.02 -84.66
C THR A 38 -6.72 70.20 -86.11
N ALA A 39 -7.46 69.63 -87.07
CA ALA A 39 -7.61 70.17 -88.43
C ALA A 39 -8.86 69.58 -89.11
N GLU A 40 -9.91 70.40 -89.25
CA GLU A 40 -10.88 70.29 -90.35
C GLU A 40 -10.23 70.75 -91.68
N PRO A 41 -10.68 70.36 -92.90
CA PRO A 41 -12.09 70.10 -93.28
C PRO A 41 -12.39 68.87 -94.18
N SER A 42 -13.68 68.52 -94.17
CA SER A 42 -14.56 67.76 -95.10
C SER A 42 -14.17 67.60 -96.60
N PRO A 43 -14.85 66.74 -97.41
CA PRO A 43 -16.08 65.96 -97.17
C PRO A 43 -16.01 64.47 -97.59
N GLY A 44 -16.80 63.60 -96.96
CA GLY A 44 -16.87 62.18 -97.39
C GLY A 44 -17.97 61.38 -96.72
N ARG A 45 -19.20 61.57 -97.19
CA ARG A 45 -20.42 60.82 -96.85
C ARG A 45 -20.25 59.32 -97.15
N TRP A 46 -20.13 58.46 -96.13
CA TRP A 46 -20.52 57.03 -96.19
C TRP A 46 -20.99 56.53 -94.82
N THR A 47 -22.30 56.38 -94.67
CA THR A 47 -22.91 55.48 -93.69
C THR A 47 -22.73 54.05 -94.21
N GLN A 48 -21.87 53.24 -93.60
CA GLN A 48 -21.86 51.78 -93.79
C GLN A 48 -22.23 51.06 -92.50
N PRO A 49 -23.29 50.22 -92.50
CA PRO A 49 -23.60 49.36 -91.37
C PRO A 49 -22.64 48.17 -91.39
N TRP A 50 -21.90 47.93 -90.31
CA TRP A 50 -21.20 46.66 -90.13
C TRP A 50 -22.24 45.53 -90.05
N ARG A 51 -22.52 44.85 -91.16
CA ARG A 51 -23.24 43.57 -91.15
C ARG A 51 -22.23 42.46 -90.90
N VAL A 52 -22.18 41.97 -89.66
CA VAL A 52 -21.49 40.71 -89.34
C VAL A 52 -22.12 39.60 -90.20
N PRO A 53 -21.34 38.75 -90.89
CA PRO A 53 -21.90 37.66 -91.66
C PRO A 53 -22.58 36.68 -90.70
N THR A 54 -23.88 36.44 -90.90
CA THR A 54 -24.76 35.66 -90.02
C THR A 54 -24.21 34.27 -89.68
N GLY A 55 -23.40 33.66 -90.56
CA GLY A 55 -22.76 32.36 -90.32
C GLY A 55 -21.70 32.36 -89.21
N LEU A 56 -20.97 33.46 -89.01
CA LEU A 56 -20.00 33.56 -87.91
C LEU A 56 -20.70 33.68 -86.55
N LEU A 57 -21.86 34.35 -86.50
CA LEU A 57 -22.70 34.43 -85.30
C LEU A 57 -23.26 33.06 -84.92
N VAL A 58 -23.69 32.26 -85.90
CA VAL A 58 -24.18 30.90 -85.66
C VAL A 58 -23.04 29.99 -85.17
N ALA A 59 -21.84 30.07 -85.78
CA ALA A 59 -20.68 29.30 -85.34
C ALA A 59 -20.21 29.67 -83.92
N SER A 60 -20.22 30.96 -83.56
CA SER A 60 -19.88 31.41 -82.20
C SER A 60 -20.92 30.97 -81.16
N LEU A 61 -22.22 31.02 -81.51
CA LEU A 61 -23.31 30.49 -80.68
C LEU A 61 -23.14 28.98 -80.42
N LEU A 62 -22.80 28.19 -81.45
CA LEU A 62 -22.55 26.76 -81.31
C LEU A 62 -21.31 26.46 -80.44
N LEU A 63 -20.23 27.21 -80.61
CA LEU A 63 -19.02 27.07 -79.77
C LEU A 63 -19.32 27.40 -78.30
N LEU A 64 -20.07 28.48 -78.05
CA LEU A 64 -20.55 28.85 -76.71
C LEU A 64 -21.38 27.71 -76.09
N LEU A 65 -22.28 27.11 -76.87
CA LEU A 65 -23.12 26.02 -76.39
C LEU A 65 -22.32 24.76 -76.03
N LEU A 66 -21.29 24.42 -76.83
CA LEU A 66 -20.38 23.32 -76.52
C LEU A 66 -19.54 23.60 -75.26
N LEU A 67 -19.05 24.83 -75.09
CA LEU A 67 -18.31 25.24 -73.89
C LEU A 67 -19.20 25.16 -72.63
N LEU A 68 -20.47 25.58 -72.73
CA LEU A 68 -21.42 25.47 -71.62
C LEU A 68 -21.64 24.01 -71.21
N VAL A 69 -21.82 23.10 -72.18
CA VAL A 69 -21.96 21.66 -71.90
C VAL A 69 -20.69 21.11 -71.23
N ALA A 70 -19.51 21.49 -71.70
CA ALA A 70 -18.25 21.06 -71.11
C ALA A 70 -18.09 21.54 -69.65
N VAL A 71 -18.43 22.81 -69.36
CA VAL A 71 -18.39 23.36 -67.99
C VAL A 71 -19.37 22.63 -67.06
N VAL A 72 -20.60 22.36 -67.52
CA VAL A 72 -21.59 21.61 -66.73
C VAL A 72 -21.11 20.17 -66.46
N ALA A 73 -20.55 19.49 -67.47
CA ALA A 73 -20.01 18.14 -67.31
C ALA A 73 -18.82 18.12 -66.33
N LEU A 74 -17.88 19.06 -66.44
CA LEU A 74 -16.76 19.20 -65.51
C LEU A 74 -17.24 19.53 -64.09
N GLY A 75 -18.25 20.39 -63.94
CA GLY A 75 -18.87 20.69 -62.65
C GLY A 75 -19.51 19.46 -62.01
N ALA A 76 -20.21 18.64 -62.80
CA ALA A 76 -20.81 17.39 -62.33
C ALA A 76 -19.74 16.36 -61.91
N CYS A 77 -18.67 16.19 -62.71
CA CYS A 77 -17.55 15.32 -62.37
C CYS A 77 -16.82 15.80 -61.11
N HIS A 78 -16.55 17.09 -60.99
CA HIS A 78 -15.88 17.65 -59.81
C HIS A 78 -16.75 17.48 -58.57
N TRP A 79 -18.05 17.77 -58.65
CA TRP A 79 -18.99 17.54 -57.56
C TRP A 79 -19.04 16.07 -57.13
N GLN A 80 -19.05 15.14 -58.08
CA GLN A 80 -19.06 13.70 -57.80
C GLN A 80 -17.77 13.25 -57.09
N VAL A 81 -16.61 13.69 -57.55
CA VAL A 81 -15.31 13.34 -56.94
C VAL A 81 -15.19 13.97 -55.55
N THR A 82 -15.57 15.25 -55.40
CA THR A 82 -15.59 15.91 -54.08
C THR A 82 -16.48 15.16 -53.10
N ARG A 83 -17.67 14.72 -53.54
CA ARG A 83 -18.58 13.94 -52.71
C ARG A 83 -18.01 12.57 -52.33
N SER A 84 -17.43 11.85 -53.30
CA SER A 84 -16.80 10.54 -53.06
C SER A 84 -15.65 10.64 -52.06
N LEU A 85 -14.78 11.65 -52.21
CA LEU A 85 -13.70 11.92 -51.25
C LEU A 85 -14.23 12.29 -49.87
N GLN A 86 -15.31 13.06 -49.81
CA GLN A 86 -15.94 13.47 -48.56
C GLN A 86 -16.57 12.29 -47.82
N ASP A 87 -17.19 11.36 -48.54
CA ASP A 87 -17.74 10.13 -47.96
C ASP A 87 -16.63 9.21 -47.45
N SER A 88 -15.57 8.98 -48.23
CA SER A 88 -14.40 8.21 -47.81
C SER A 88 -13.70 8.83 -46.58
N SER A 89 -13.57 10.16 -46.55
CA SER A 89 -13.01 10.89 -45.40
C SER A 89 -13.85 10.72 -44.14
N ARG A 90 -15.19 10.67 -44.27
CA ARG A 90 -16.09 10.47 -43.12
C ARG A 90 -15.98 9.07 -42.55
N GLU A 91 -15.86 8.05 -43.40
CA GLU A 91 -15.67 6.68 -42.97
C GLU A 91 -14.35 6.53 -42.20
N HIS A 92 -13.25 7.07 -42.74
CA HIS A 92 -11.95 7.04 -42.05
C HIS A 92 -11.99 7.81 -40.73
N GLN A 93 -12.68 8.96 -40.68
CA GLN A 93 -12.83 9.72 -39.44
C GLN A 93 -13.66 8.93 -38.42
N ALA A 94 -14.73 8.25 -38.82
CA ALA A 94 -15.52 7.41 -37.93
C ALA A 94 -14.73 6.19 -37.42
N GLU A 95 -13.90 5.56 -38.26
CA GLU A 95 -13.01 4.48 -37.85
C GLU A 95 -11.91 4.97 -36.89
N GLN A 96 -11.30 6.12 -37.19
CA GLN A 96 -10.30 6.74 -36.34
C GLN A 96 -10.91 7.12 -34.98
N ASP A 97 -12.11 7.70 -34.98
CA ASP A 97 -12.84 8.04 -33.76
C ASP A 97 -13.17 6.76 -32.97
N ARG A 98 -13.64 5.70 -33.63
CA ARG A 98 -13.91 4.41 -33.00
C ARG A 98 -12.66 3.80 -32.37
N LEU A 99 -11.55 3.70 -33.11
CA LEU A 99 -10.29 3.16 -32.59
C LEU A 99 -9.75 4.03 -31.46
N SER A 100 -9.87 5.35 -31.56
CA SER A 100 -9.48 6.26 -30.48
C SER A 100 -10.33 6.02 -29.22
N GLN A 101 -11.61 5.72 -29.37
CA GLN A 101 -12.50 5.41 -28.26
C GLN A 101 -12.16 4.05 -27.63
N GLU A 102 -11.87 3.03 -28.44
CA GLU A 102 -11.42 1.72 -27.96
C GLU A 102 -10.10 1.84 -27.18
N LEU A 103 -9.12 2.58 -27.71
CA LEU A 103 -7.84 2.83 -27.03
C LEU A 103 -8.04 3.59 -25.72
N ARG A 104 -8.87 4.64 -25.70
CA ARG A 104 -9.18 5.38 -24.46
C ARG A 104 -9.84 4.50 -23.42
N ALA A 105 -10.78 3.64 -23.83
CA ALA A 105 -11.43 2.71 -22.91
C ALA A 105 -10.44 1.68 -22.35
N GLN A 106 -9.54 1.17 -23.20
CA GLN A 106 -8.49 0.24 -22.77
C GLN A 106 -7.49 0.91 -21.82
N GLU A 107 -7.08 2.15 -22.11
CA GLU A 107 -6.20 2.94 -21.26
C GLU A 107 -6.84 3.21 -19.91
N GLN A 108 -8.11 3.64 -19.88
CA GLN A 108 -8.86 3.82 -18.64
C GLN A 108 -8.99 2.53 -17.83
N SER A 109 -9.25 1.40 -18.50
CA SER A 109 -9.29 0.09 -17.84
C SER A 109 -7.93 -0.29 -17.25
N LEU A 110 -6.84 -0.03 -17.97
CA LEU A 110 -5.49 -0.29 -17.48
C LEU A 110 -5.14 0.60 -16.29
N GLU A 111 -5.45 1.90 -16.37
CA GLU A 111 -5.27 2.81 -15.24
C GLU A 111 -6.06 2.37 -14.01
N GLN A 112 -7.30 1.93 -14.20
CA GLN A 112 -8.14 1.46 -13.11
C GLN A 112 -7.54 0.20 -12.46
N THR A 113 -7.16 -0.80 -13.26
CA THR A 113 -6.51 -2.01 -12.73
C THR A 113 -5.18 -1.69 -12.04
N GLN A 114 -4.41 -0.72 -12.51
CA GLN A 114 -3.20 -0.27 -11.84
C GLN A 114 -3.50 0.38 -10.48
N ARG A 115 -4.54 1.21 -10.39
CA ARG A 115 -4.98 1.80 -9.12
C ARG A 115 -5.45 0.73 -8.13
N GLU A 116 -6.23 -0.23 -8.60
CA GLU A 116 -6.70 -1.36 -7.78
C GLU A 116 -5.52 -2.22 -7.28
N LEU A 117 -4.55 -2.51 -8.15
CA LEU A 117 -3.31 -3.22 -7.77
C LEU A 117 -2.49 -2.43 -6.76
N ALA A 118 -2.33 -1.12 -6.93
CA ALA A 118 -1.60 -0.26 -6.00
C ALA A 118 -2.27 -0.28 -4.62
N TRP A 119 -3.59 -0.09 -4.57
CA TRP A 119 -4.37 -0.15 -3.34
C TRP A 119 -4.28 -1.52 -2.65
N ALA A 120 -4.46 -2.61 -3.40
CA ALA A 120 -4.33 -3.96 -2.85
C ALA A 120 -2.93 -4.24 -2.30
N ARG A 121 -1.89 -3.66 -2.92
CA ARG A 121 -0.50 -3.80 -2.47
C ARG A 121 -0.25 -3.06 -1.17
N GLU A 122 -0.78 -1.85 -1.02
CA GLU A 122 -0.73 -1.09 0.23
C GLU A 122 -1.46 -1.80 1.37
N GLU A 123 -2.64 -2.35 1.10
CA GLU A 123 -3.40 -3.09 2.12
C GLU A 123 -2.68 -4.36 2.55
N LEU A 124 -2.10 -5.11 1.60
CA LEU A 124 -1.28 -6.28 1.91
C LEU A 124 -0.04 -5.89 2.71
N GLN A 125 0.61 -4.78 2.36
CA GLN A 125 1.75 -4.27 3.13
C GLN A 125 1.32 -3.92 4.56
N ARG A 126 0.18 -3.25 4.75
CA ARG A 126 -0.32 -2.92 6.09
C ARG A 126 -0.60 -4.18 6.91
N ALA A 127 -1.36 -5.12 6.37
CA ALA A 127 -1.68 -6.39 7.03
C ALA A 127 -0.41 -7.19 7.37
N TRP A 128 0.61 -7.14 6.49
CA TRP A 128 1.90 -7.79 6.76
C TRP A 128 2.66 -7.13 7.92
N HIS A 129 2.69 -5.79 7.99
CA HIS A 129 3.33 -5.08 9.10
C HIS A 129 2.62 -5.35 10.42
N GLU A 130 1.28 -5.29 10.44
CA GLU A 130 0.47 -5.62 11.62
C GLU A 130 0.69 -7.07 12.06
N GLY A 131 0.76 -8.02 11.11
CA GLY A 131 1.08 -9.41 11.39
C GLY A 131 2.48 -9.60 11.95
N ASN A 132 3.47 -8.85 11.45
CA ASN A 132 4.85 -8.91 11.95
C ASN A 132 4.97 -8.34 13.38
N ILE A 133 4.30 -7.22 13.66
CA ILE A 133 4.20 -6.65 15.02
C ILE A 133 3.55 -7.66 15.97
N SER A 134 2.40 -8.21 15.57
CA SER A 134 1.68 -9.22 16.35
C SER A 134 2.56 -10.46 16.62
N GLN A 135 3.39 -10.86 15.65
CA GLN A 135 4.33 -11.97 15.83
C GLN A 135 5.41 -11.66 16.87
N LEU A 136 5.94 -10.44 16.89
CA LEU A 136 6.92 -10.00 17.88
C LEU A 136 6.30 -9.96 19.29
N GLU A 137 5.06 -9.45 19.40
CA GLU A 137 4.32 -9.46 20.66
C GLU A 137 4.07 -10.88 21.16
N LEU A 138 3.65 -11.80 20.28
CA LEU A 138 3.47 -13.21 20.64
C LEU A 138 4.78 -13.85 21.12
N LYS A 139 5.91 -13.56 20.47
CA LYS A 139 7.23 -14.05 20.92
C LYS A 139 7.58 -13.52 22.31
N SER A 140 7.35 -12.23 22.57
CA SER A 140 7.59 -11.62 23.87
C SER A 140 6.70 -12.25 24.95
N ARG A 141 5.39 -12.36 24.70
CA ARG A 141 4.42 -13.01 25.60
C ARG A 141 4.76 -14.48 25.85
N ASN A 142 5.20 -15.20 24.84
CA ASN A 142 5.63 -16.59 25.00
C ASN A 142 6.88 -16.71 25.89
N GLY A 143 7.82 -15.76 25.76
CA GLY A 143 8.96 -15.64 26.67
C GLY A 143 8.52 -15.36 28.12
N GLU A 144 7.62 -14.40 28.32
CA GLU A 144 7.04 -14.10 29.65
C GLU A 144 6.35 -15.33 30.26
N LEU A 145 5.57 -16.07 29.45
CA LEU A 145 4.90 -17.29 29.88
C LEU A 145 5.91 -18.37 30.28
N GLY A 146 6.98 -18.55 29.51
CA GLY A 146 8.07 -19.47 29.85
C GLY A 146 8.74 -19.10 31.18
N HIS A 147 9.02 -17.81 31.40
CA HIS A 147 9.56 -17.34 32.69
C HIS A 147 8.60 -17.55 33.84
N ALA A 148 7.30 -17.31 33.65
CA ALA A 148 6.28 -17.56 34.67
C ALA A 148 6.16 -19.05 35.00
N GLN A 149 6.18 -19.92 33.99
CA GLN A 149 6.19 -21.37 34.17
C GLN A 149 7.41 -21.84 34.98
N GLN A 150 8.60 -21.31 34.68
CA GLN A 150 9.81 -21.66 35.42
C GLN A 150 9.77 -21.18 36.88
N LYS A 151 9.26 -19.97 37.14
CA LYS A 151 9.03 -19.49 38.51
C LYS A 151 8.05 -20.38 39.26
N LEU A 152 6.97 -20.80 38.60
CA LEU A 152 5.99 -21.71 39.21
C LEU A 152 6.62 -23.07 39.54
N ALA A 153 7.47 -23.61 38.66
CA ALA A 153 8.19 -24.85 38.91
C ALA A 153 9.13 -24.75 40.12
N VAL A 154 9.88 -23.65 40.25
CA VAL A 154 10.75 -23.40 41.41
C VAL A 154 9.93 -23.28 42.69
N LEU A 155 8.84 -22.50 42.67
CA LEU A 155 7.94 -22.37 43.83
C LEU A 155 7.33 -23.71 44.21
N GLN A 156 6.98 -24.56 43.24
CA GLN A 156 6.47 -25.90 43.49
C GLN A 156 7.51 -26.79 44.18
N GLU A 157 8.77 -26.71 43.76
CA GLU A 157 9.88 -27.45 44.41
C GLU A 157 10.13 -26.95 45.84
N GLU A 158 10.18 -25.62 46.06
CA GLU A 158 10.30 -25.04 47.40
C GLU A 158 9.16 -25.48 48.32
N LEU A 159 7.93 -25.54 47.80
CA LEU A 159 6.77 -25.97 48.56
C LEU A 159 6.87 -27.46 48.93
N GLN A 160 7.38 -28.31 48.04
CA GLN A 160 7.66 -29.72 48.38
C GLN A 160 8.74 -29.85 49.47
N VAL A 161 9.79 -29.04 49.40
CA VAL A 161 10.85 -29.02 50.43
C VAL A 161 10.30 -28.58 51.78
N VAL A 162 9.53 -27.50 51.82
CA VAL A 162 8.90 -27.00 53.05
C VAL A 162 7.92 -28.02 53.61
N GLN A 163 7.09 -28.65 52.77
CA GLN A 163 6.17 -29.71 53.19
C GLN A 163 6.93 -30.90 53.79
N GLY A 164 8.03 -31.33 53.15
CA GLY A 164 8.88 -32.41 53.66
C GLY A 164 9.49 -32.09 55.03
N LYS A 165 9.96 -30.85 55.22
CA LYS A 165 10.45 -30.37 56.52
C LYS A 165 9.34 -30.37 57.57
N LEU A 166 8.15 -29.88 57.23
CA LEU A 166 7.00 -29.82 58.13
C LEU A 166 6.59 -31.22 58.61
N ASN A 167 6.46 -32.18 57.68
CA ASN A 167 6.15 -33.59 58.01
C ASN A 167 7.23 -34.25 58.88
N THR A 168 8.49 -33.78 58.78
CA THR A 168 9.59 -34.29 59.59
C THR A 168 9.54 -33.69 61.00
N SER A 169 9.30 -32.38 61.12
CA SER A 169 9.08 -31.75 62.42
C SER A 169 7.83 -32.30 63.11
N GLU A 170 6.74 -32.55 62.37
CA GLU A 170 5.52 -33.13 62.92
C GLU A 170 5.77 -34.52 63.49
N ARG A 171 6.55 -35.36 62.81
CA ARG A 171 6.96 -36.67 63.34
C ARG A 171 7.82 -36.55 64.59
N ALA A 172 8.76 -35.61 64.63
CA ALA A 172 9.60 -35.36 65.80
C ALA A 172 8.78 -34.83 67.00
N VAL A 173 7.82 -33.95 66.75
CA VAL A 173 6.88 -33.46 67.79
C VAL A 173 5.99 -34.60 68.24
N SER A 174 5.47 -35.43 67.33
CA SER A 174 4.62 -36.58 67.68
C SER A 174 5.38 -37.58 68.56
N SER A 175 6.64 -37.90 68.24
CA SER A 175 7.45 -38.81 69.06
C SER A 175 7.79 -38.23 70.43
N LEU A 176 8.05 -36.91 70.52
CA LEU A 176 8.24 -36.23 71.80
C LEU A 176 6.93 -36.17 72.61
N SER A 177 5.79 -35.92 71.95
CA SER A 177 4.47 -35.87 72.59
C SER A 177 4.02 -37.24 73.11
N ALA A 178 4.49 -38.33 72.51
CA ALA A 178 4.28 -39.67 73.06
C ALA A 178 4.86 -39.75 74.48
N CYS A 179 6.01 -39.14 74.76
CA CYS A 179 6.56 -39.08 76.12
C CYS A 179 5.84 -38.10 77.07
N VAL A 180 5.03 -37.19 76.54
CA VAL A 180 4.19 -36.29 77.35
C VAL A 180 2.87 -36.98 77.71
N ASN A 181 2.30 -37.76 76.79
CA ASN A 181 1.01 -38.43 76.96
C ASN A 181 1.12 -39.86 77.51
N THR A 182 2.28 -40.50 77.39
CA THR A 182 2.62 -41.73 78.10
C THR A 182 3.68 -41.38 79.12
N ASP A 183 3.50 -41.80 80.37
CA ASP A 183 4.37 -41.49 81.50
C ASP A 183 5.83 -41.96 81.25
N CYS A 184 6.64 -41.15 80.57
CA CYS A 184 8.02 -41.50 80.24
C CYS A 184 8.99 -40.99 81.31
N CYS A 185 9.95 -41.83 81.69
CA CYS A 185 11.04 -41.44 82.57
C CYS A 185 12.39 -41.47 81.83
N PRO A 186 13.35 -40.61 82.22
CA PRO A 186 14.70 -40.67 81.68
C PRO A 186 15.34 -42.04 81.90
N TRP A 187 16.32 -42.40 81.08
CA TRP A 187 16.99 -43.69 81.20
C TRP A 187 17.61 -43.87 82.60
N GLY A 188 17.34 -45.00 83.25
CA GLY A 188 17.78 -45.29 84.62
C GLY A 188 16.83 -44.81 85.74
N TRP A 189 15.70 -44.19 85.38
CA TRP A 189 14.64 -43.80 86.32
C TRP A 189 13.46 -44.76 86.24
N VAL A 190 12.80 -45.01 87.37
CA VAL A 190 11.65 -45.90 87.49
C VAL A 190 10.38 -45.05 87.54
N LEU A 191 9.43 -45.34 86.67
CA LEU A 191 8.11 -44.72 86.74
C LEU A 191 7.29 -45.32 87.89
N PHE A 192 6.76 -44.47 88.76
CA PHE A 192 5.83 -44.86 89.80
C PHE A 192 4.76 -43.77 90.02
N LYS A 193 3.48 -44.10 89.81
CA LYS A 193 2.34 -43.17 89.98
C LYS A 193 2.55 -41.81 89.27
N SER A 194 2.93 -41.84 87.99
CA SER A 194 3.23 -40.64 87.19
C SER A 194 4.36 -39.76 87.73
N LYS A 195 5.22 -40.29 88.61
CA LYS A 195 6.48 -39.68 89.05
C LYS A 195 7.65 -40.56 88.65
N CYS A 196 8.74 -39.93 88.22
CA CYS A 196 10.00 -40.62 87.94
C CYS A 196 10.86 -40.65 89.20
N LEU A 197 11.23 -41.86 89.63
CA LEU A 197 12.06 -42.10 90.81
C LEU A 197 13.44 -42.59 90.38
N TYR A 198 14.49 -41.98 90.91
CA TYR A 198 15.87 -42.46 90.74
C TYR A 198 16.34 -43.14 92.01
N ILE A 199 16.85 -44.36 91.87
CA ILE A 199 17.40 -45.12 92.99
C ILE A 199 18.92 -45.11 92.84
N SER A 200 19.60 -44.46 93.77
CA SER A 200 21.06 -44.36 93.74
C SER A 200 21.70 -45.73 93.98
N VAL A 201 22.66 -46.11 93.15
CA VAL A 201 23.43 -47.37 93.30
C VAL A 201 24.44 -47.32 94.44
N THR A 202 24.76 -46.11 94.92
CA THR A 202 25.70 -45.89 96.03
C THR A 202 24.98 -45.34 97.24
N ASN A 203 25.33 -45.90 98.42
CA ASN A 203 24.86 -45.35 99.69
C ASN A 203 25.52 -44.00 99.96
N LYS A 204 24.69 -43.01 100.31
CA LYS A 204 25.09 -41.65 100.65
C LYS A 204 24.48 -41.26 101.99
N THR A 205 25.06 -40.26 102.66
CA THR A 205 24.39 -39.61 103.80
C THR A 205 23.16 -38.84 103.30
N TRP A 206 22.26 -38.47 104.21
CA TRP A 206 21.05 -37.74 103.85
C TRP A 206 21.35 -36.45 103.05
N GLU A 207 22.24 -35.59 103.57
CA GLU A 207 22.66 -34.34 102.92
C GLU A 207 23.28 -34.57 101.53
N LYS A 208 24.16 -35.58 101.40
CA LYS A 208 24.75 -35.96 100.10
C LYS A 208 23.73 -36.55 99.13
N SER A 209 22.63 -37.10 99.63
CA SER A 209 21.55 -37.64 98.79
C SER A 209 20.68 -36.51 98.27
N GLU A 210 20.41 -35.51 99.09
CA GLU A 210 19.72 -34.28 98.69
C GLU A 210 20.50 -33.53 97.60
N GLU A 211 21.80 -33.30 97.81
CA GLU A 211 22.68 -32.69 96.80
C GLU A 211 22.76 -33.49 95.48
N ASP A 212 22.81 -34.84 95.55
CA ASP A 212 22.80 -35.71 94.34
C ASP A 212 21.46 -35.62 93.60
N CYS A 213 20.34 -35.46 94.31
CA CYS A 213 19.04 -35.23 93.70
C CYS A 213 18.95 -33.85 93.04
N GLU A 214 19.37 -32.78 93.72
CA GLU A 214 19.36 -31.41 93.17
C GLU A 214 20.26 -31.31 91.92
N GLY A 215 21.44 -31.92 91.97
CA GLY A 215 22.37 -31.97 90.84
C GLY A 215 21.82 -32.72 89.62
N ARG A 216 20.78 -33.54 89.80
CA ARG A 216 20.06 -34.26 88.75
C ARG A 216 18.74 -33.60 88.34
N PHE A 217 18.49 -32.38 88.80
CA PHE A 217 17.23 -31.65 88.62
C PHE A 217 16.01 -32.41 89.19
N ALA A 218 16.19 -33.07 90.33
CA ALA A 218 15.15 -33.82 91.04
C ALA A 218 15.13 -33.48 92.54
N GLN A 219 14.13 -33.98 93.25
CA GLN A 219 13.96 -33.79 94.68
C GLN A 219 14.10 -35.13 95.41
N LEU A 220 14.75 -35.12 96.58
CA LEU A 220 14.87 -36.31 97.42
C LEU A 220 13.47 -36.74 97.90
N LEU A 221 13.12 -38.01 97.67
CA LEU A 221 11.81 -38.54 98.03
C LEU A 221 11.70 -38.65 99.56
N VAL A 222 10.80 -37.86 100.14
CA VAL A 222 10.39 -37.97 101.55
C VAL A 222 9.03 -38.68 101.57
N GLN A 223 8.88 -39.69 102.43
CA GLN A 223 7.60 -40.34 102.66
C GLN A 223 6.83 -39.52 103.70
N ASP A 224 5.60 -39.11 103.38
CA ASP A 224 4.67 -38.65 104.40
C ASP A 224 4.23 -39.87 105.23
N GLU A 225 4.33 -39.78 106.56
CA GLU A 225 3.84 -40.79 107.52
C GLU A 225 2.32 -40.94 107.53
#